data_AF-A0A925VU16-F1
#
_entry.id   AF-A0A925VU16-F1
#
_cell.length_a   1.000
_cell.length_b   1.000
_cell.length_c   1.000
_cell.angle_alpha   90.00
_cell.angle_beta   90.00
_cell.angle_gamma   90.00
#
_symmetry.space_group_name_H-M   'P 1'
#
loop_
_entity.id
_entity.type
_entity.pdbx_description
1 polymer ?
#
loop_
_entity_poly.entity_id
_entity_poly.type
_entity_poly.pdbx_seq_one_letter_code
_entity_poly.pdbx_strand_id
1 'polypeptide(L)'
;MTYAETLDYLYSQLPVFQRTGAAAYKPGLATTEQLAAAMGHPERQFRSVHVAGTNGKGSSSNLLAAVLQAAGYKVGLYTSPHLREFTERIKVNGQDLPPAYLVAWVARWRPVFEPLRPSFFEMCVVLAFTYFAEEKVDVAIVEVGLGGRLDSTNIITPLVSLITNISLDHQNLLGDTLPLIAAEKAGIIKPGVPAVISQSQPEVRAVFEQKAAAEHAPLLFADQHYRVGQPVPPAPDQDTQLLTVTHDDGGPGLEALELGLAGDYQRLNLPGVLATLAELRRQGY
;
A
#
# COMPACT_ATOMS: atom_id res chain seq x y z
N MET A 1 16.15 -16.64 20.40
CA MET A 1 15.03 -15.78 20.83
C MET A 1 13.74 -16.52 20.53
N THR A 2 12.75 -16.47 21.42
CA THR A 2 11.39 -16.98 21.17
C THR A 2 10.60 -16.00 20.30
N TYR A 3 9.43 -16.40 19.81
CA TYR A 3 8.53 -15.51 19.06
C TYR A 3 8.10 -14.31 19.92
N ALA A 4 7.73 -14.54 21.19
CA ALA A 4 7.35 -13.48 22.12
C ALA A 4 8.49 -12.47 22.34
N GLU A 5 9.71 -12.95 22.63
CA GLU A 5 10.89 -12.09 22.77
C GLU A 5 11.21 -11.29 21.50
N THR A 6 10.92 -11.87 20.33
CA THR A 6 11.10 -11.22 19.04
C THR A 6 10.11 -10.08 18.85
N LEU A 7 8.84 -10.29 19.21
CA LEU A 7 7.82 -9.24 19.18
C LEU A 7 8.14 -8.13 20.18
N ASP A 8 8.53 -8.48 21.42
CA ASP A 8 8.93 -7.50 22.44
C ASP A 8 10.09 -6.63 21.94
N TYR A 9 11.09 -7.24 21.30
CA TYR A 9 12.19 -6.51 20.67
C TYR A 9 11.69 -5.53 19.61
N LEU A 10 10.86 -5.98 18.65
CA LEU A 10 10.34 -5.11 17.60
C LEU A 10 9.49 -3.96 18.17
N TYR A 11 8.57 -4.25 19.09
CA TYR A 11 7.70 -3.25 19.69
C TYR A 11 8.43 -2.26 20.60
N SER A 12 9.57 -2.64 21.18
CA SER A 12 10.43 -1.69 21.90
C SER A 12 10.99 -0.59 21.00
N GLN A 13 10.99 -0.79 19.67
CA GLN A 13 11.40 0.20 18.67
C GLN A 13 10.24 1.05 18.15
N LEU A 14 9.04 0.93 18.72
CA LEU A 14 7.95 1.86 18.45
C LEU A 14 8.31 3.24 19.02
N PRO A 15 8.11 4.33 18.27
CA PRO A 15 8.30 5.66 18.81
C PRO A 15 7.31 5.88 19.95
N VAL A 16 7.79 6.34 21.11
CA VAL A 16 6.92 6.65 22.26
C VAL A 16 6.29 8.03 22.03
N PHE A 17 5.35 8.10 21.08
CA PHE A 17 4.70 9.35 20.65
C PHE A 17 4.07 10.11 21.82
N GLN A 18 3.53 9.41 22.81
CA GLN A 18 2.95 10.01 24.03
C GLN A 18 3.97 10.75 24.92
N ARG A 19 5.26 10.37 24.88
CA ARG A 19 6.31 11.01 25.71
C ARG A 19 7.26 11.92 24.92
N THR A 20 7.40 11.72 23.61
CA THR A 20 8.40 12.42 22.78
C THR A 20 7.81 13.28 21.65
N GLY A 21 6.49 13.27 21.45
CA GLY A 21 5.81 14.12 20.47
C GLY A 21 6.25 13.86 19.02
N ALA A 22 6.01 14.86 18.13
CA ALA A 22 6.38 14.79 16.71
C ALA A 22 7.89 14.59 16.46
N ALA A 23 8.75 14.86 17.45
CA ALA A 23 10.19 14.64 17.37
C ALA A 23 10.61 13.15 17.38
N ALA A 24 9.68 12.24 17.70
CA ALA A 24 9.90 10.79 17.63
C ALA A 24 9.75 10.25 16.20
N TYR A 25 9.21 11.04 15.27
CA TYR A 25 9.18 10.73 13.85
C TYR A 25 10.59 10.97 13.28
N LYS A 26 11.20 9.93 12.70
CA LYS A 26 12.47 10.01 12.00
C LYS A 26 12.17 10.13 10.49
N PRO A 27 11.98 11.36 9.96
CA PRO A 27 11.69 11.53 8.55
C PRO A 27 12.89 11.12 7.69
N GLY A 28 12.62 10.44 6.58
CA GLY A 28 13.61 10.12 5.57
C GLY A 28 13.68 8.63 5.23
N LEU A 29 14.28 8.36 4.07
CA LEU A 29 14.42 7.00 3.54
C LEU A 29 15.78 6.38 3.86
N ALA A 30 16.73 7.19 4.36
CA ALA A 30 18.13 6.81 4.49
C ALA A 30 18.36 5.56 5.34
N THR A 31 17.64 5.38 6.46
CA THR A 31 17.79 4.15 7.27
C THR A 31 17.28 2.94 6.51
N THR A 32 16.10 3.04 5.89
CA THR A 32 15.52 1.94 5.10
C THR A 32 16.42 1.57 3.92
N GLU A 33 16.98 2.57 3.24
CA GLU A 33 17.92 2.36 2.13
C GLU A 33 19.20 1.66 2.59
N GLN A 34 19.75 2.03 3.74
CA GLN A 34 20.93 1.37 4.33
C GLN A 34 20.62 -0.08 4.75
N LEU A 35 19.44 -0.31 5.34
CA LEU A 35 18.98 -1.66 5.66
C LEU A 35 18.80 -2.52 4.41
N ALA A 36 18.12 -1.99 3.40
CA ALA A 36 17.92 -2.65 2.12
C ALA A 36 19.25 -2.98 1.44
N ALA A 37 20.21 -2.04 1.43
CA ALA A 37 21.55 -2.27 0.90
C ALA A 37 22.29 -3.40 1.65
N ALA A 38 22.23 -3.41 2.99
CA ALA A 38 22.81 -4.48 3.80
C ALA A 38 22.18 -5.86 3.53
N MET A 39 20.91 -5.88 3.10
CA MET A 39 20.16 -7.09 2.76
C MET A 39 20.25 -7.46 1.26
N GLY A 40 21.11 -6.80 0.49
CA GLY A 40 21.30 -7.13 -0.94
C GLY A 40 20.20 -6.60 -1.86
N HIS A 41 19.61 -5.46 -1.51
CA HIS A 41 18.57 -4.78 -2.29
C HIS A 41 17.34 -5.65 -2.60
N PRO A 42 16.66 -6.24 -1.58
CA PRO A 42 15.49 -7.09 -1.81
C PRO A 42 14.34 -6.34 -2.49
N GLU A 43 14.22 -5.03 -2.30
CA GLU A 43 13.23 -4.13 -2.91
C GLU A 43 13.30 -4.08 -4.44
N ARG A 44 14.41 -4.57 -5.03
CA ARG A 44 14.65 -4.59 -6.48
C ARG A 44 14.45 -5.98 -7.11
N GLN A 45 14.09 -6.97 -6.31
CA GLN A 45 14.04 -8.38 -6.73
C GLN A 45 12.62 -8.89 -7.03
N PHE A 46 11.61 -8.02 -6.89
CA PHE A 46 10.22 -8.31 -7.24
C PHE A 46 9.58 -7.09 -7.89
N ARG A 47 8.42 -7.30 -8.50
CA ARG A 47 7.60 -6.23 -9.09
C ARG A 47 6.57 -5.78 -8.09
N SER A 48 6.09 -4.54 -8.17
CA SER A 48 5.17 -4.03 -7.14
C SER A 48 4.11 -3.09 -7.67
N VAL A 49 3.02 -3.01 -6.91
CA VAL A 49 2.04 -1.93 -6.94
C VAL A 49 2.17 -1.17 -5.63
N HIS A 50 2.29 0.15 -5.69
CA HIS A 50 2.44 0.98 -4.50
C HIS A 50 1.14 1.73 -4.21
N VAL A 51 0.56 1.52 -3.03
CA VAL A 51 -0.79 2.01 -2.69
C VAL A 51 -0.72 3.04 -1.57
N ALA A 52 -1.08 4.29 -1.87
CA ALA A 52 -1.23 5.39 -0.93
C ALA A 52 -2.68 5.89 -0.88
N GLY A 53 -2.95 6.81 0.04
CA GLY A 53 -4.28 7.39 0.25
C GLY A 53 -4.57 7.71 1.71
N THR A 54 -5.67 8.39 1.99
CA THR A 54 -6.11 8.56 3.39
C THR A 54 -6.89 7.33 3.82
N ASN A 55 -8.00 7.02 3.15
CA ASN A 55 -8.83 5.84 3.40
C ASN A 55 -8.86 4.89 2.19
N GLY A 56 -9.14 3.62 2.43
CA GLY A 56 -9.31 2.64 1.36
C GLY A 56 -8.02 1.99 0.84
N LYS A 57 -6.84 2.36 1.37
CA LYS A 57 -5.54 1.74 1.05
C LYS A 57 -5.57 0.23 1.26
N GLY A 58 -5.74 -0.23 2.51
CA GLY A 58 -5.83 -1.65 2.85
C GLY A 58 -6.91 -2.40 2.06
N SER A 59 -8.11 -1.83 1.89
CA SER A 59 -9.18 -2.44 1.07
C SER A 59 -8.74 -2.64 -0.38
N SER A 60 -8.17 -1.60 -1.01
CA SER A 60 -7.70 -1.65 -2.39
C SER A 60 -6.53 -2.62 -2.54
N SER A 61 -5.60 -2.64 -1.58
CA SER A 61 -4.46 -3.57 -1.58
C SER A 61 -4.92 -5.03 -1.50
N ASN A 62 -5.89 -5.34 -0.64
CA ASN A 62 -6.45 -6.68 -0.53
C ASN A 62 -7.21 -7.08 -1.81
N LEU A 63 -7.97 -6.17 -2.43
CA LEU A 63 -8.68 -6.45 -3.67
C LEU A 63 -7.72 -6.72 -4.84
N LEU A 64 -6.68 -5.90 -4.99
CA LEU A 64 -5.63 -6.12 -5.98
C LEU A 64 -4.97 -7.49 -5.78
N ALA A 65 -4.61 -7.81 -4.53
CA ALA A 65 -3.99 -9.09 -4.22
C ALA A 65 -4.91 -10.27 -4.53
N ALA A 66 -6.19 -10.20 -4.16
CA ALA A 66 -7.16 -11.26 -4.41
C ALA A 66 -7.37 -11.52 -5.91
N VAL A 67 -7.49 -10.47 -6.73
CA VAL A 67 -7.67 -10.60 -8.17
C VAL A 67 -6.42 -11.19 -8.83
N LEU A 68 -5.23 -10.71 -8.48
CA LEU A 68 -3.97 -11.22 -9.04
C LEU A 68 -3.69 -12.66 -8.62
N GLN A 69 -4.02 -13.03 -7.38
CA GLN A 69 -3.94 -14.43 -6.92
C GLN A 69 -4.90 -15.33 -7.71
N ALA A 70 -6.14 -14.88 -7.91
CA ALA A 70 -7.13 -15.61 -8.71
C ALA A 70 -6.71 -15.75 -10.18
N ALA A 71 -5.93 -14.79 -10.70
CA ALA A 71 -5.32 -14.84 -12.02
C ALA A 71 -4.09 -15.77 -12.11
N GLY A 72 -3.64 -16.34 -10.99
CA GLY A 72 -2.57 -17.34 -10.94
C GLY A 72 -1.18 -16.81 -10.58
N TYR A 73 -1.03 -15.52 -10.25
CA TYR A 73 0.25 -14.96 -9.81
C TYR A 73 0.55 -15.33 -8.35
N LYS A 74 1.84 -15.49 -8.04
CA LYS A 74 2.34 -15.51 -6.67
C LYS A 74 2.42 -14.07 -6.17
N VAL A 75 1.52 -13.70 -5.25
CA VAL A 75 1.37 -12.31 -4.81
C VAL A 75 1.83 -12.13 -3.37
N GLY A 76 2.76 -11.19 -3.18
CA GLY A 76 3.07 -10.62 -1.88
C GLY A 76 2.09 -9.50 -1.51
N LEU A 77 1.72 -9.39 -0.25
CA LEU A 77 0.87 -8.30 0.24
C LEU A 77 1.46 -7.76 1.55
N TYR A 78 1.76 -6.46 1.56
CA TYR A 78 2.17 -5.74 2.76
C TYR A 78 1.09 -4.71 3.12
N THR A 79 0.55 -4.82 4.34
CA THR A 79 -0.49 -3.93 4.87
C THR A 79 -0.18 -3.46 6.28
N SER A 80 -0.78 -2.34 6.67
CA SER A 80 -0.65 -1.82 8.03
C SER A 80 -1.87 -1.01 8.48
N PRO A 81 -2.20 -1.02 9.79
CA PRO A 81 -1.65 -1.86 10.86
C PRO A 81 -2.13 -3.32 10.75
N HIS A 82 -1.67 -4.20 11.66
CA HIS A 82 -2.33 -5.50 11.90
C HIS A 82 -3.52 -5.34 12.84
N LEU A 83 -4.44 -6.31 12.83
CA LEU A 83 -5.63 -6.32 13.69
C LEU A 83 -5.45 -7.20 14.93
N ARG A 84 -4.83 -8.39 14.78
CA ARG A 84 -4.62 -9.32 15.91
C ARG A 84 -3.15 -9.71 16.05
N GLU A 85 -2.55 -10.22 14.99
CA GLU A 85 -1.19 -10.75 15.01
C GLU A 85 -0.23 -9.96 14.10
N PHE A 86 1.02 -9.79 14.54
CA PHE A 86 2.05 -9.08 13.77
C PHE A 86 2.19 -9.62 12.33
N THR A 87 2.12 -10.95 12.20
CA THR A 87 2.32 -11.67 10.95
C THR A 87 1.30 -11.33 9.88
N GLU A 88 0.13 -10.79 10.25
CA GLU A 88 -0.91 -10.34 9.31
C GLU A 88 -0.44 -9.22 8.38
N ARG A 89 0.59 -8.46 8.79
CA ARG A 89 1.16 -7.35 8.00
C ARG A 89 1.78 -7.83 6.68
N ILE A 90 2.22 -9.09 6.61
CA ILE A 90 2.99 -9.62 5.49
C ILE A 90 2.38 -10.95 5.08
N LYS A 91 1.84 -11.02 3.87
CA LYS A 91 1.23 -12.22 3.33
C LYS A 91 1.84 -12.61 2.00
N VAL A 92 1.90 -13.91 1.72
CA VAL A 92 2.16 -14.45 0.37
C VAL A 92 1.03 -15.41 0.03
N ASN A 93 0.33 -15.16 -1.08
CA ASN A 93 -0.87 -15.91 -1.48
C ASN A 93 -1.90 -16.07 -0.34
N GLY A 94 -2.12 -14.98 0.40
CA GLY A 94 -3.07 -14.91 1.52
C GLY A 94 -2.58 -15.56 2.82
N GLN A 95 -1.45 -16.26 2.81
CA GLN A 95 -0.86 -16.87 4.00
C GLN A 95 0.03 -15.88 4.75
N ASP A 96 -0.18 -15.75 6.06
CA ASP A 96 0.60 -14.89 6.94
C ASP A 96 2.07 -15.30 6.99
N LEU A 97 2.94 -14.32 7.30
CA LEU A 97 4.35 -14.56 7.55
C LEU A 97 4.54 -15.64 8.63
N PRO A 98 5.30 -16.72 8.36
CA PRO A 98 5.54 -17.74 9.37
C PRO A 98 6.25 -17.17 10.60
N PRO A 99 5.75 -17.40 11.83
CA PRO A 99 6.41 -16.92 13.06
C PRO A 99 7.88 -17.33 13.16
N ALA A 100 8.20 -18.55 12.72
CA ALA A 100 9.58 -19.07 12.70
C ALA A 100 10.49 -18.27 11.74
N TYR A 101 9.95 -17.81 10.61
CA TYR A 101 10.69 -16.95 9.68
C TYR A 101 11.01 -15.61 10.35
N LEU A 102 10.03 -14.99 11.02
CA LEU A 102 10.25 -13.73 11.75
C LEU A 102 11.39 -13.84 12.78
N VAL A 103 11.35 -14.90 13.60
CA VAL A 103 12.37 -15.16 14.62
C VAL A 103 13.75 -15.32 14.00
N ALA A 104 13.86 -16.12 12.94
CA ALA A 104 15.13 -16.34 12.24
C ALA A 104 15.64 -15.05 11.58
N TRP A 105 14.76 -14.28 10.95
CA TRP A 105 15.09 -13.03 10.29
C TRP A 105 15.60 -11.98 11.27
N VAL A 106 14.91 -11.79 12.41
CA VAL A 106 15.36 -10.85 13.45
C VAL A 106 16.71 -11.29 14.02
N ALA A 107 16.89 -12.58 14.34
CA ALA A 107 18.16 -13.08 14.84
C ALA A 107 19.32 -12.85 13.86
N ARG A 108 19.07 -13.03 12.56
CA ARG A 108 20.05 -12.82 11.48
C ARG A 108 20.47 -11.36 11.33
N TRP A 109 19.51 -10.44 11.38
CA TRP A 109 19.73 -9.03 11.02
C TRP A 109 19.89 -8.09 12.21
N ARG A 110 19.67 -8.56 13.44
CA ARG A 110 19.88 -7.76 14.67
C ARG A 110 21.24 -7.06 14.74
N PRO A 111 22.38 -7.67 14.36
CA PRO A 111 23.67 -6.96 14.35
C PRO A 111 23.72 -5.74 13.42
N VAL A 112 22.88 -5.71 12.38
CA VAL A 112 22.75 -4.56 11.46
C VAL A 112 21.81 -3.49 12.04
N PHE A 113 20.81 -3.89 12.83
CA PHE A 113 19.87 -2.94 13.46
C PHE A 113 20.51 -2.11 14.56
N GLU A 114 21.40 -2.69 15.37
CA GLU A 114 22.02 -2.02 16.52
C GLU A 114 22.74 -0.70 16.18
N PRO A 115 23.60 -0.62 15.14
CA PRO A 115 24.23 0.64 14.75
C PRO A 115 23.27 1.62 14.08
N LEU A 116 22.30 1.13 13.28
CA LEU A 116 21.40 1.98 12.48
C LEU A 116 20.20 2.52 13.27
N ARG A 117 19.82 1.82 14.34
CA ARG A 117 18.64 2.07 15.18
C ARG A 117 17.40 2.37 14.33
N PRO A 118 16.97 1.41 13.48
CA PRO A 118 15.77 1.60 12.68
C PRO A 118 14.53 1.60 13.56
N SER A 119 13.53 2.36 13.14
CA SER A 119 12.19 2.32 13.71
C SER A 119 11.53 0.97 13.45
N PHE A 120 10.50 0.67 14.23
CA PHE A 120 9.62 -0.47 14.00
C PHE A 120 9.13 -0.58 12.53
N PHE A 121 8.72 0.54 11.94
CA PHE A 121 8.17 0.57 10.58
C PHE A 121 9.24 0.31 9.52
N GLU A 122 10.43 0.91 9.67
CA GLU A 122 11.56 0.65 8.75
C GLU A 122 11.92 -0.85 8.77
N MET A 123 11.95 -1.49 9.94
CA MET A 123 12.18 -2.94 10.06
C MET A 123 11.07 -3.78 9.41
N CYS A 124 9.79 -3.42 9.60
CA CYS A 124 8.67 -4.14 8.99
C CYS A 124 8.74 -4.13 7.46
N VAL A 125 9.10 -2.98 6.87
CA VAL A 125 9.20 -2.84 5.41
C VAL A 125 10.33 -3.70 4.85
N VAL A 126 11.53 -3.63 5.42
CA VAL A 126 12.64 -4.44 4.90
C VAL A 126 12.45 -5.94 5.16
N LEU A 127 11.76 -6.31 6.24
CA LEU A 127 11.31 -7.68 6.48
C LEU A 127 10.37 -8.16 5.35
N ALA A 128 9.35 -7.36 5.03
CA ALA A 128 8.39 -7.67 3.97
C ALA A 128 9.11 -7.86 2.62
N PHE A 129 9.98 -6.92 2.26
CA PHE A 129 10.72 -6.97 1.01
C PHE A 129 11.67 -8.16 0.93
N THR A 130 12.38 -8.47 2.02
CA THR A 130 13.23 -9.67 2.10
C THR A 130 12.40 -10.92 1.88
N TYR A 131 11.25 -11.04 2.57
CA TYR A 131 10.39 -12.21 2.45
C TYR A 131 9.82 -12.35 1.03
N PHE A 132 9.36 -11.27 0.41
CA PHE A 132 8.86 -11.29 -0.96
C PHE A 132 9.93 -11.67 -1.98
N ALA A 133 11.17 -11.19 -1.81
CA ALA A 133 12.30 -11.55 -2.66
C ALA A 133 12.67 -13.03 -2.50
N GLU A 134 12.77 -13.53 -1.27
CA GLU A 134 13.11 -14.94 -0.99
C GLU A 134 12.01 -15.90 -1.47
N GLU A 135 10.74 -15.50 -1.32
CA GLU A 135 9.59 -16.23 -1.85
C GLU A 135 9.45 -16.10 -3.37
N LYS A 136 10.20 -15.21 -4.02
CA LYS A 136 10.14 -14.96 -5.47
C LYS A 136 8.70 -14.69 -5.94
N VAL A 137 8.02 -13.75 -5.28
CA VAL A 137 6.69 -13.32 -5.70
C VAL A 137 6.75 -12.68 -7.09
N ASP A 138 5.74 -12.92 -7.92
CA ASP A 138 5.64 -12.30 -9.23
C ASP A 138 5.36 -10.80 -9.10
N VAL A 139 4.51 -10.43 -8.14
CA VAL A 139 4.13 -9.05 -7.83
C VAL A 139 3.81 -8.89 -6.34
N ALA A 140 4.19 -7.75 -5.77
CA ALA A 140 3.89 -7.37 -4.40
C ALA A 140 2.98 -6.13 -4.34
N ILE A 141 1.89 -6.21 -3.59
CA ILE A 141 1.04 -5.05 -3.31
C ILE A 141 1.51 -4.43 -2.00
N VAL A 142 2.03 -3.21 -2.06
CA VAL A 142 2.68 -2.53 -0.94
C VAL A 142 1.84 -1.34 -0.51
N GLU A 143 1.22 -1.44 0.65
CA GLU A 143 0.50 -0.32 1.28
C GLU A 143 1.47 0.63 1.98
N VAL A 144 1.33 1.93 1.71
CA VAL A 144 1.99 3.01 2.44
C VAL A 144 1.46 3.09 3.88
N GLY A 145 2.37 3.17 4.86
CA GLY A 145 2.00 3.36 6.26
C GLY A 145 1.46 4.77 6.53
N LEU A 146 2.25 5.80 6.22
CA LEU A 146 1.88 7.19 6.44
C LEU A 146 2.40 8.12 5.34
N GLY A 147 1.51 8.99 4.82
CA GLY A 147 1.89 9.96 3.79
C GLY A 147 2.17 9.28 2.46
N GLY A 148 3.45 9.18 2.10
CA GLY A 148 3.94 8.56 0.87
C GLY A 148 5.39 8.92 0.59
N ARG A 149 5.68 10.22 0.42
CA ARG A 149 6.99 10.76 0.03
C ARG A 149 8.15 10.27 0.89
N LEU A 150 7.98 10.27 2.21
CA LEU A 150 8.98 9.87 3.19
C LEU A 150 8.61 8.57 3.93
N ASP A 151 7.62 7.83 3.44
CA ASP A 151 7.26 6.53 4.01
C ASP A 151 8.34 5.50 3.68
N SER A 152 8.69 4.62 4.63
CA SER A 152 9.73 3.60 4.44
C SER A 152 9.47 2.71 3.22
N THR A 153 8.21 2.51 2.82
CA THR A 153 7.88 1.74 1.60
C THR A 153 8.34 2.43 0.31
N ASN A 154 8.61 3.73 0.32
CA ASN A 154 8.89 4.54 -0.87
C ASN A 154 10.28 4.37 -1.49
N ILE A 155 11.00 3.31 -1.13
CA ILE A 155 12.27 2.90 -1.76
C ILE A 155 12.09 2.00 -2.99
N ILE A 156 10.85 1.62 -3.32
CA ILE A 156 10.51 0.81 -4.51
C ILE A 156 10.25 1.66 -5.75
N THR A 157 10.43 1.07 -6.93
CA THR A 157 9.88 1.59 -8.19
C THR A 157 8.79 0.63 -8.68
N PRO A 158 7.50 0.98 -8.52
CA PRO A 158 6.40 0.08 -8.85
C PRO A 158 6.12 0.04 -10.36
N LEU A 159 5.30 -0.93 -10.77
CA LEU A 159 4.68 -1.00 -12.10
C LEU A 159 3.61 0.09 -12.26
N VAL A 160 2.91 0.41 -11.17
CA VAL A 160 1.86 1.42 -11.09
C VAL A 160 1.70 1.89 -9.65
N SER A 161 1.48 3.19 -9.47
CA SER A 161 1.16 3.80 -8.18
C SER A 161 -0.34 4.08 -8.10
N LEU A 162 -1.00 3.58 -7.07
CA LEU A 162 -2.41 3.84 -6.79
C LEU A 162 -2.52 4.81 -5.61
N ILE A 163 -3.24 5.92 -5.78
CA ILE A 163 -3.60 6.84 -4.71
C ILE A 163 -5.12 6.84 -4.60
N THR A 164 -5.66 6.46 -3.44
CA THR A 164 -7.12 6.35 -3.27
C THR A 164 -7.81 7.71 -3.16
N ASN A 165 -8.17 8.13 -1.95
CA ASN A 165 -8.73 9.45 -1.68
C ASN A 165 -7.74 10.31 -0.88
N ILE A 166 -8.02 11.61 -0.86
CA ILE A 166 -7.36 12.56 0.06
C ILE A 166 -8.42 13.15 0.99
N SER A 167 -8.23 12.98 2.28
CA SER A 167 -8.98 13.70 3.32
C SER A 167 -8.05 14.24 4.38
N LEU A 168 -8.54 15.20 5.18
CA LEU A 168 -7.81 15.70 6.34
C LEU A 168 -7.60 14.56 7.34
N ASP A 169 -6.34 14.20 7.53
CA ASP A 169 -5.89 13.16 8.45
C ASP A 169 -4.40 13.37 8.75
N HIS A 170 -3.96 12.99 9.95
CA HIS A 170 -2.58 13.16 10.41
C HIS A 170 -2.02 14.57 10.17
N GLN A 171 -2.84 15.61 10.36
CA GLN A 171 -2.50 16.99 10.00
C GLN A 171 -1.22 17.51 10.67
N ASN A 172 -0.93 17.02 11.88
CA ASN A 172 0.29 17.35 12.62
C ASN A 172 1.59 16.86 11.94
N LEU A 173 1.49 15.94 10.98
CA LEU A 173 2.62 15.33 10.28
C LEU A 173 2.60 15.63 8.78
N LEU A 174 1.42 15.63 8.15
CA LEU A 174 1.26 15.73 6.70
C LEU A 174 0.85 17.14 6.21
N GLY A 175 0.57 18.06 7.15
CA GLY A 175 0.07 19.40 6.86
C GLY A 175 -1.43 19.56 7.14
N ASP A 176 -1.86 20.80 7.23
CA ASP A 176 -3.19 21.19 7.70
C ASP A 176 -4.22 21.42 6.57
N THR A 177 -3.81 21.23 5.31
CA THR A 177 -4.67 21.40 4.13
C THR A 177 -4.65 20.17 3.22
N LEU A 178 -5.74 19.96 2.45
CA LEU A 178 -5.82 18.84 1.49
C LEU A 178 -4.67 18.85 0.46
N PRO A 179 -4.25 19.99 -0.13
CA PRO A 179 -3.12 20.01 -1.06
C PRO A 179 -1.79 19.59 -0.43
N LEU A 180 -1.53 19.96 0.83
CA LEU A 180 -0.30 19.53 1.54
C LEU A 180 -0.29 18.02 1.75
N ILE A 181 -1.41 17.47 2.23
CA ILE A 181 -1.58 16.03 2.40
C ILE A 181 -1.44 15.30 1.06
N ALA A 182 -2.08 15.82 0.01
CA ALA A 182 -1.98 15.26 -1.33
C ALA A 182 -0.54 15.26 -1.85
N ALA A 183 0.25 16.31 -1.58
CA ALA A 183 1.64 16.39 -1.99
C ALA A 183 2.51 15.32 -1.32
N GLU A 184 2.26 15.02 -0.04
CA GLU A 184 2.91 13.90 0.65
C GLU A 184 2.56 12.56 -0.01
N LYS A 185 1.29 12.30 -0.32
CA LYS A 185 0.88 11.04 -0.95
C LYS A 185 1.36 10.92 -2.40
N ALA A 186 1.36 12.03 -3.14
CA ALA A 186 1.86 12.10 -4.51
C ALA A 186 3.36 11.79 -4.61
N GLY A 187 4.08 11.75 -3.48
CA GLY A 187 5.48 11.30 -3.41
C GLY A 187 5.73 9.85 -3.83
N ILE A 188 4.69 9.03 -3.97
CA ILE A 188 4.81 7.67 -4.54
C ILE A 188 4.72 7.64 -6.07
N ILE A 189 4.41 8.76 -6.73
CA ILE A 189 4.47 8.88 -8.19
C ILE A 189 5.95 8.94 -8.60
N LYS A 190 6.37 8.02 -9.47
CA LYS A 190 7.77 7.82 -9.87
C LYS A 190 8.00 8.19 -11.34
N PRO A 191 9.26 8.51 -11.73
CA PRO A 191 9.59 8.87 -13.10
C PRO A 191 9.10 7.85 -14.13
N GLY A 192 8.26 8.29 -15.08
CA GLY A 192 7.74 7.45 -16.17
C GLY A 192 6.81 6.30 -15.75
N VAL A 193 6.49 6.17 -14.45
CA VAL A 193 5.63 5.10 -13.93
C VAL A 193 4.16 5.57 -13.92
N PRO A 194 3.21 4.79 -14.45
CA PRO A 194 1.79 5.13 -14.39
C PRO A 194 1.29 5.39 -12.97
N ALA A 195 0.45 6.41 -12.82
CA ALA A 195 -0.24 6.76 -11.59
C ALA A 195 -1.76 6.75 -11.79
N VAL A 196 -2.46 6.06 -10.91
CA VAL A 196 -3.91 5.97 -10.86
C VAL A 196 -4.41 6.68 -9.61
N ILE A 197 -5.35 7.61 -9.79
CA ILE A 197 -6.07 8.25 -8.69
C ILE A 197 -7.49 7.67 -8.66
N SER A 198 -7.93 7.09 -7.53
CA SER A 198 -9.24 6.44 -7.46
C SER A 198 -10.39 7.43 -7.68
N GLN A 199 -10.29 8.63 -7.09
CA GLN A 199 -11.36 9.62 -7.08
C GLN A 199 -10.84 11.01 -7.48
N SER A 200 -11.53 11.66 -8.41
CA SER A 200 -11.33 13.06 -8.78
C SER A 200 -11.80 13.98 -7.65
N GLN A 201 -10.87 14.77 -7.13
CA GLN A 201 -11.13 15.76 -6.09
C GLN A 201 -10.60 17.13 -6.56
N PRO A 202 -11.46 18.11 -6.88
CA PRO A 202 -11.04 19.41 -7.43
C PRO A 202 -9.95 20.11 -6.61
N GLU A 203 -10.01 19.98 -5.28
CA GLU A 203 -9.11 20.63 -4.32
C GLU A 203 -7.67 20.15 -4.40
N VAL A 204 -7.44 18.92 -4.88
CA VAL A 204 -6.11 18.28 -4.93
C VAL A 204 -5.70 17.84 -6.33
N ARG A 205 -6.59 17.96 -7.32
CA ARG A 205 -6.35 17.57 -8.71
C ARG A 205 -5.04 18.14 -9.26
N ALA A 206 -4.85 19.45 -9.09
CA ALA A 206 -3.67 20.15 -9.59
C ALA A 206 -2.36 19.59 -8.99
N VAL A 207 -2.37 19.10 -7.74
CA VAL A 207 -1.19 18.52 -7.09
C VAL A 207 -0.75 17.25 -7.82
N PHE A 208 -1.69 16.37 -8.15
CA PHE A 208 -1.39 15.13 -8.87
C PHE A 208 -0.97 15.40 -10.31
N GLU A 209 -1.66 16.31 -11.01
CA GLU A 209 -1.32 16.69 -12.39
C GLU A 209 0.09 17.29 -12.47
N GLN A 210 0.44 18.21 -11.57
CA GLN A 210 1.77 18.81 -11.52
C GLN A 210 2.85 17.79 -11.18
N LYS A 211 2.61 16.93 -10.17
CA LYS A 211 3.56 15.88 -9.80
C LYS A 211 3.76 14.89 -10.94
N ALA A 212 2.70 14.42 -11.57
CA ALA A 212 2.79 13.50 -12.70
C ALA A 212 3.52 14.13 -13.89
N ALA A 213 3.23 15.40 -14.21
CA ALA A 213 3.95 16.12 -15.26
C ALA A 213 5.45 16.24 -14.98
N ALA A 214 5.83 16.56 -13.73
CA ALA A 214 7.23 16.66 -13.30
C ALA A 214 7.97 15.32 -13.38
N GLU A 215 7.27 14.21 -13.06
CA GLU A 215 7.82 12.85 -13.16
C GLU A 215 7.66 12.24 -14.56
N HIS A 216 7.02 12.94 -15.50
CA HIS A 216 6.64 12.38 -16.80
C HIS A 216 5.85 11.07 -16.69
N ALA A 217 5.05 10.95 -15.63
CA ALA A 217 4.22 9.80 -15.31
C ALA A 217 2.86 9.90 -16.04
N PRO A 218 2.42 8.84 -16.74
CA PRO A 218 1.03 8.76 -17.19
C PRO A 218 0.08 8.84 -15.99
N LEU A 219 -0.89 9.76 -16.02
CA LEU A 219 -1.84 9.97 -14.94
C LEU A 219 -3.27 9.64 -15.41
N LEU A 220 -3.97 8.84 -14.61
CA LEU A 220 -5.36 8.48 -14.84
C LEU A 220 -6.21 8.75 -13.60
N PHE A 221 -7.36 9.40 -13.77
CA PHE A 221 -8.39 9.51 -12.74
C PHE A 221 -9.45 8.44 -12.99
N ALA A 222 -9.48 7.40 -12.16
CA ALA A 222 -10.23 6.18 -12.45
C ALA A 222 -11.75 6.38 -12.44
N ASP A 223 -12.25 7.29 -11.61
CA ASP A 223 -13.65 7.65 -11.56
C ASP A 223 -14.14 8.42 -12.80
N GLN A 224 -13.29 8.72 -13.78
CA GLN A 224 -13.71 9.23 -15.10
C GLN A 224 -13.89 8.10 -16.14
N HIS A 225 -13.59 6.85 -15.75
CA HIS A 225 -13.65 5.69 -16.62
C HIS A 225 -14.57 4.60 -16.08
N TYR A 226 -14.64 4.46 -14.75
CA TYR A 226 -15.44 3.46 -14.06
C TYR A 226 -16.47 4.13 -13.16
N ARG A 227 -17.74 3.74 -13.32
CA ARG A 227 -18.82 4.09 -12.38
C ARG A 227 -19.25 2.86 -11.63
N VAL A 228 -19.43 2.99 -10.32
CA VAL A 228 -19.88 1.89 -9.48
C VAL A 228 -21.26 2.18 -8.94
N GLY A 229 -22.24 1.44 -9.44
CA GLY A 229 -23.60 1.38 -8.94
C GLY A 229 -23.72 0.37 -7.80
N GLN A 230 -24.76 0.55 -6.99
CA GLN A 230 -25.16 -0.41 -5.96
C GLN A 230 -26.65 -0.66 -6.21
N PRO A 231 -27.00 -1.74 -6.93
CA PRO A 231 -28.37 -1.99 -7.35
C PRO A 231 -29.29 -2.25 -6.15
N VAL A 232 -28.75 -2.81 -5.06
CA VAL A 232 -29.48 -3.12 -3.82
C VAL A 232 -28.56 -2.80 -2.64
N PRO A 233 -29.02 -2.04 -1.62
CA PRO A 233 -28.28 -1.89 -0.37
C PRO A 233 -28.06 -3.26 0.30
N PRO A 234 -26.90 -3.53 0.89
CA PRO A 234 -26.67 -4.79 1.59
C PRO A 234 -27.67 -4.94 2.74
N ALA A 235 -28.18 -6.15 2.94
CA ALA A 235 -28.98 -6.43 4.12
C ALA A 235 -28.12 -6.25 5.39
N PRO A 236 -28.70 -5.87 6.55
CA PRO A 236 -27.93 -5.64 7.78
C PRO A 236 -27.04 -6.80 8.22
N ASP A 237 -27.39 -8.03 7.82
CA ASP A 237 -26.72 -9.28 8.20
C ASP A 237 -25.89 -9.89 7.05
N GLN A 238 -25.64 -9.14 5.97
CA GLN A 238 -24.82 -9.60 4.84
C GLN A 238 -23.38 -9.12 4.95
N ASP A 239 -22.45 -10.06 4.92
CA ASP A 239 -21.00 -9.79 4.84
C ASP A 239 -20.55 -9.41 3.42
N THR A 240 -21.42 -9.59 2.42
CA THR A 240 -21.16 -9.27 1.02
C THR A 240 -22.11 -8.18 0.52
N GLN A 241 -21.64 -7.40 -0.46
CA GLN A 241 -22.48 -6.46 -1.20
C GLN A 241 -22.41 -6.74 -2.70
N LEU A 242 -23.51 -6.49 -3.40
CA LEU A 242 -23.57 -6.57 -4.86
C LEU A 242 -23.35 -5.20 -5.46
N LEU A 243 -22.39 -5.10 -6.37
CA LEU A 243 -22.04 -3.87 -7.08
C LEU A 243 -22.17 -4.07 -8.58
N THR A 244 -22.56 -3.00 -9.27
CA THR A 244 -22.50 -2.90 -10.72
C THR A 244 -21.36 -1.97 -11.10
N VAL A 245 -20.58 -2.33 -12.12
CA VAL A 245 -19.54 -1.49 -12.68
C VAL A 245 -19.89 -1.21 -14.12
N THR A 246 -19.96 0.06 -14.50
CA THR A 246 -20.10 0.47 -15.90
C THR A 246 -18.87 1.24 -16.34
N HIS A 247 -18.51 1.08 -17.61
CA HIS A 247 -17.47 1.87 -18.23
C HIS A 247 -18.06 3.11 -18.91
N ASP A 248 -17.44 4.27 -18.72
CA ASP A 248 -17.89 5.53 -19.35
C ASP A 248 -17.71 5.51 -20.89
N ASP A 249 -16.87 4.64 -21.43
CA ASP A 249 -16.69 4.43 -22.88
C ASP A 249 -17.73 3.47 -23.51
N GLY A 250 -18.69 2.99 -22.73
CA GLY A 250 -19.71 2.04 -23.16
C GLY A 250 -19.18 0.60 -23.35
N GLY A 251 -17.95 0.31 -22.91
CA GLY A 251 -17.41 -1.04 -22.84
C GLY A 251 -18.20 -1.96 -21.89
N PRO A 252 -18.01 -3.29 -21.98
CA PRO A 252 -18.72 -4.24 -21.14
C PRO A 252 -18.38 -4.01 -19.67
N GLY A 253 -19.42 -3.78 -18.86
CA GLY A 253 -19.33 -3.63 -17.42
C GLY A 253 -19.30 -4.96 -16.65
N LEU A 254 -19.27 -4.86 -15.32
CA LEU A 254 -19.51 -5.99 -14.42
C LEU A 254 -20.90 -5.82 -13.81
N GLU A 255 -21.87 -6.61 -14.24
CA GLU A 255 -23.28 -6.45 -13.82
C GLU A 255 -23.58 -7.02 -12.43
N ALA A 256 -22.76 -7.95 -11.94
CA ALA A 256 -22.98 -8.64 -10.68
C ALA A 256 -21.65 -8.93 -9.98
N LEU A 257 -20.95 -7.87 -9.55
CA LEU A 257 -19.74 -8.01 -8.75
C LEU A 257 -20.11 -8.20 -7.28
N GLU A 258 -19.97 -9.41 -6.78
CA GLU A 258 -20.07 -9.70 -5.35
C GLU A 258 -18.76 -9.35 -4.64
N LEU A 259 -18.86 -8.52 -3.60
CA LEU A 259 -17.72 -8.02 -2.84
C LEU A 259 -17.87 -8.33 -1.36
N GLY A 260 -16.92 -9.08 -0.78
CA GLY A 260 -16.89 -9.42 0.66
C GLY A 260 -16.46 -8.29 1.60
N LEU A 261 -16.75 -7.04 1.23
CA LEU A 261 -16.50 -5.85 2.03
C LEU A 261 -17.79 -5.04 2.03
N ALA A 262 -18.59 -5.09 3.08
CA ALA A 262 -19.94 -4.50 3.10
C ALA A 262 -20.00 -2.95 3.13
N GLY A 263 -18.86 -2.25 3.24
CA GLY A 263 -18.84 -0.79 3.35
C GLY A 263 -19.14 -0.06 2.04
N ASP A 264 -20.05 0.92 2.04
CA ASP A 264 -20.41 1.71 0.85
C ASP A 264 -19.21 2.43 0.20
N TYR A 265 -18.18 2.72 1.00
CA TYR A 265 -16.96 3.37 0.51
C TYR A 265 -16.21 2.56 -0.56
N GLN A 266 -16.47 1.25 -0.66
CA GLN A 266 -15.83 0.42 -1.70
C GLN A 266 -16.22 0.86 -3.11
N ARG A 267 -17.36 1.53 -3.29
CA ARG A 267 -17.77 2.14 -4.57
C ARG A 267 -16.79 3.21 -5.05
N LEU A 268 -16.05 3.84 -4.13
CA LEU A 268 -15.03 4.84 -4.42
C LEU A 268 -13.62 4.23 -4.57
N ASN A 269 -13.36 3.09 -3.93
CA ASN A 269 -12.08 2.38 -4.06
C ASN A 269 -11.99 1.60 -5.37
N LEU A 270 -13.09 0.94 -5.75
CA LEU A 270 -13.13 -0.02 -6.85
C LEU A 270 -12.74 0.57 -8.22
N PRO A 271 -13.10 1.81 -8.60
CA PRO A 271 -12.58 2.44 -9.81
C PRO A 271 -11.05 2.38 -9.90
N GLY A 272 -10.36 2.80 -8.82
CA GLY A 272 -8.91 2.78 -8.77
C GLY A 272 -8.31 1.38 -8.85
N VAL A 273 -8.94 0.39 -8.19
CA VAL A 273 -8.53 -1.01 -8.29
C VAL A 273 -8.64 -1.51 -9.73
N LEU A 274 -9.78 -1.28 -10.40
CA LEU A 274 -10.00 -1.74 -11.78
C LEU A 274 -9.08 -1.07 -12.78
N ALA A 275 -8.87 0.24 -12.66
CA ALA A 275 -7.93 0.99 -13.47
C ALA A 275 -6.48 0.49 -13.28
N THR A 276 -6.09 0.19 -12.04
CA THR A 276 -4.78 -0.37 -11.72
C THR A 276 -4.61 -1.75 -12.36
N LEU A 277 -5.62 -2.62 -12.27
CA LEU A 277 -5.62 -3.94 -12.91
C LEU A 277 -5.56 -3.84 -14.45
N ALA A 278 -6.28 -2.89 -15.04
CA ALA A 278 -6.23 -2.64 -16.48
C ALA A 278 -4.82 -2.20 -16.91
N GLU A 279 -4.15 -1.36 -16.13
CA GLU A 279 -2.77 -0.95 -16.38
C GLU A 279 -1.79 -2.12 -16.24
N LEU A 280 -1.90 -2.91 -15.17
CA LEU A 280 -1.12 -4.14 -14.99
C LEU A 280 -1.28 -5.11 -16.17
N ARG A 281 -2.51 -5.28 -16.66
CA ARG A 281 -2.81 -6.10 -17.83
C ARG A 281 -2.14 -5.61 -19.10
N ARG A 282 -2.04 -4.29 -19.30
CA ARG A 282 -1.28 -3.71 -20.43
C ARG A 282 0.21 -3.98 -20.34
N GLN A 283 0.73 -4.15 -19.12
CA GLN A 283 2.13 -4.48 -18.85
C GLN A 283 2.41 -6.00 -18.82
N GLY A 284 1.39 -6.84 -19.04
CA GLY A 284 1.53 -8.30 -19.12
C GLY A 284 1.31 -9.06 -17.81
N TYR A 285 0.64 -8.44 -16.83
CA TYR A 285 0.17 -9.07 -15.59
C TYR A 285 -1.33 -9.34 -15.63
#